data_AF-A0A955SGT6-F1
#
_entry.id   AF-A0A955SGT6-F1
#
_cell.length_a   1.000
_cell.length_b   1.000
_cell.length_c   1.000
_cell.angle_alpha   90.00
_cell.angle_beta   90.00
_cell.angle_gamma   90.00
#
_symmetry.space_group_name_H-M   'P 1'
#
loop_
_entity.id
_entity.type
_entity.pdbx_description
1 polymer ?
#
loop_
_entity_poly.entity_id
_entity_poly.type
_entity_poly.pdbx_seq_one_letter_code
_entity_poly.pdbx_strand_id
1 'polypeptide(L)'
;MRISGKAASVLAVSVLLCGAAMATDFNKDREAILAMAGTFEVDFHFEETVSFLPDYEVKEPYDEDALETVIVIEDSGDKIVLQHLLSTGRGGIIKHWRQDWEYENTVLWE
;
A
#
# COMPACT_ATOMS: atom_id res chain seq x y z
N MET A 1 -33.55 64.06 -7.01
CA MET A 1 -32.23 63.59 -7.49
C MET A 1 -31.88 62.32 -6.72
N ARG A 2 -31.91 61.16 -7.39
CA ARG A 2 -31.57 59.84 -6.82
C ARG A 2 -30.06 59.70 -6.76
N ILE A 3 -29.50 59.25 -5.64
CA ILE A 3 -28.40 58.27 -5.63
C ILE A 3 -28.57 57.37 -4.40
N SER A 4 -28.99 56.12 -4.65
CA SER A 4 -28.96 55.00 -3.70
C SER A 4 -27.64 54.27 -3.96
N GLY A 5 -26.76 54.21 -2.96
CA GLY A 5 -25.53 53.44 -3.00
C GLY A 5 -25.69 52.16 -2.17
N LYS A 6 -25.72 51.00 -2.84
CA LYS A 6 -25.66 49.70 -2.17
C LYS A 6 -24.21 49.40 -1.82
N ALA A 7 -23.91 49.26 -0.53
CA ALA A 7 -22.62 48.73 -0.07
C ALA A 7 -22.54 47.24 -0.45
N ALA A 8 -21.56 46.89 -1.27
CA ALA A 8 -21.26 45.53 -1.66
C ALA A 8 -20.70 44.77 -0.45
N SER A 9 -21.32 43.64 -0.13
CA SER A 9 -20.83 42.70 0.87
C SER A 9 -19.63 41.95 0.29
N VAL A 10 -18.44 42.13 0.87
CA VAL A 10 -17.25 41.35 0.54
C VAL A 10 -17.34 40.05 1.33
N LEU A 11 -17.59 38.93 0.64
CA LEU A 11 -17.54 37.60 1.24
C LEU A 11 -16.07 37.22 1.43
N ALA A 12 -15.56 37.33 2.65
CA ALA A 12 -14.26 36.79 3.00
C ALA A 12 -14.36 35.25 2.99
N VAL A 13 -13.79 34.62 1.97
CA VAL A 13 -13.60 33.17 1.94
C VAL A 13 -12.40 32.87 2.84
N SER A 14 -12.69 32.47 4.09
CA SER A 14 -11.69 31.92 4.99
C SER A 14 -11.23 30.57 4.42
N VAL A 15 -10.04 30.53 3.83
CA VAL A 15 -9.36 29.26 3.52
C VAL A 15 -9.06 28.59 4.86
N LEU A 16 -9.85 27.55 5.18
CA LEU A 16 -9.53 26.66 6.28
C LEU A 16 -8.25 25.90 5.88
N LEU A 17 -7.12 26.30 6.46
CA LEU A 17 -5.88 25.56 6.38
C LEU A 17 -6.08 24.28 7.22
N CYS A 18 -6.65 23.24 6.61
CA CYS A 18 -6.75 21.91 7.21
C CYS A 18 -5.38 21.24 7.13
N GLY A 19 -4.48 21.65 8.02
CA GLY A 19 -3.18 21.03 8.26
C GLY A 19 -3.21 20.20 9.53
N ALA A 20 -4.11 19.21 9.62
CA ALA A 20 -3.98 18.18 10.65
C ALA A 20 -2.93 17.18 10.16
N ALA A 21 -1.67 17.36 10.59
CA ALA A 21 -0.76 16.23 10.62
C ALA A 21 -1.41 15.19 11.54
N MET A 22 -1.92 14.10 10.98
CA MET A 22 -2.49 13.02 11.78
C MET A 22 -1.34 12.46 12.61
N ALA A 23 -1.37 12.67 13.92
CA ALA A 23 -0.48 11.96 14.83
C ALA A 23 -0.82 10.47 14.68
N THR A 24 0.12 9.69 14.15
CA THR A 24 -0.04 8.25 14.02
C THR A 24 0.15 7.62 15.39
N ASP A 25 -0.72 6.67 15.74
CA ASP A 25 -0.62 5.96 17.01
C ASP A 25 0.30 4.77 16.77
N PHE A 26 1.57 4.91 17.19
CA PHE A 26 2.61 3.89 17.03
C PHE A 26 2.12 2.48 17.35
N ASN A 27 1.32 2.33 18.41
CA ASN A 27 0.84 1.00 18.82
C ASN A 27 -0.21 0.45 17.87
N LYS A 28 -1.08 1.31 17.31
CA LYS A 28 -2.07 0.87 16.31
C LYS A 28 -1.42 0.50 14.99
N ASP A 29 -0.43 1.26 14.55
CA ASP A 29 0.32 0.94 13.33
C ASP A 29 1.07 -0.38 13.50
N ARG A 30 1.73 -0.55 14.64
CA ARG A 30 2.39 -1.81 15.00
C ARG A 30 1.42 -2.99 15.05
N GLU A 31 0.24 -2.83 15.66
CA GLU A 31 -0.80 -3.85 15.69
C GLU A 31 -1.24 -4.23 14.28
N ALA A 32 -1.43 -3.24 13.40
CA ALA A 32 -1.80 -3.47 12.01
C ALA A 32 -0.73 -4.25 11.23
N ILE A 33 0.56 -3.94 11.43
CA ILE A 33 1.67 -4.65 10.78
C ILE A 33 1.73 -6.11 11.26
N LEU A 34 1.64 -6.33 12.58
CA LEU A 34 1.68 -7.69 13.13
C LEU A 34 0.46 -8.53 12.71
N ALA A 35 -0.70 -7.90 12.51
CA ALA A 35 -1.90 -8.56 12.01
C ALA A 35 -1.77 -9.08 10.57
N MET A 36 -0.73 -8.70 9.83
CA MET A 36 -0.43 -9.28 8.52
C MET A 36 0.16 -10.69 8.61
N ALA A 37 0.64 -11.13 9.78
CA ALA A 37 1.12 -12.49 9.97
C ALA A 37 -0.04 -13.50 9.84
N GLY A 38 0.14 -14.53 9.01
CA GLY A 38 -0.93 -15.45 8.69
C GLY A 38 -0.67 -16.24 7.42
N THR A 39 -1.69 -16.97 6.96
CA THR A 39 -1.68 -17.61 5.64
C THR A 39 -2.92 -17.15 4.87
N PHE A 40 -2.70 -16.74 3.63
CA PHE A 40 -3.71 -16.12 2.78
C PHE A 40 -3.79 -16.85 1.44
N GLU A 41 -5.02 -17.02 0.96
CA GLU A 41 -5.28 -17.42 -0.42
C GLU A 41 -5.09 -16.17 -1.31
N VAL A 42 -4.33 -16.33 -2.40
CA VAL A 42 -4.01 -15.25 -3.33
C VAL A 42 -4.37 -15.71 -4.74
N ASP A 43 -5.29 -14.99 -5.36
CA ASP A 43 -5.69 -15.19 -6.76
C ASP A 43 -4.99 -14.17 -7.66
N PHE A 44 -4.44 -14.64 -8.77
CA PHE A 44 -3.83 -13.82 -9.80
C PHE A 44 -4.65 -13.90 -11.08
N HIS A 45 -5.03 -12.74 -11.59
CA HIS A 45 -5.59 -12.59 -12.94
C HIS A 45 -4.52 -12.02 -13.86
N PHE A 46 -4.04 -12.83 -14.81
CA PHE A 46 -3.03 -12.41 -15.77
C PHE A 46 -3.69 -12.02 -17.10
N GLU A 47 -3.50 -10.76 -17.49
CA GLU A 47 -3.97 -10.23 -18.77
C GLU A 47 -2.87 -9.37 -19.40
N GLU A 48 -2.37 -9.81 -20.55
CA GLU A 48 -1.48 -9.03 -21.39
C GLU A 48 -2.32 -8.11 -22.30
N THR A 49 -2.08 -6.80 -22.27
CA THR A 49 -2.94 -5.83 -22.98
C THR A 49 -2.42 -5.42 -24.35
N VAL A 50 -1.11 -5.22 -24.48
CA VAL A 50 -0.45 -4.80 -25.73
C VAL A 50 0.92 -5.42 -25.86
N SER A 51 1.34 -5.65 -27.11
CA SER A 51 2.69 -6.07 -27.44
C SER A 51 3.51 -4.91 -28.01
N PHE A 52 4.75 -4.77 -27.56
CA PHE A 52 5.73 -3.83 -28.12
C PHE A 52 6.72 -4.50 -29.09
N LEU A 53 6.61 -5.82 -29.27
CA LEU A 53 7.47 -6.59 -30.16
C LEU A 53 6.69 -6.95 -31.44
N PRO A 54 7.27 -6.73 -32.65
CA PRO A 54 6.55 -6.90 -33.92
C PRO A 54 5.90 -8.28 -34.10
N ASP A 55 6.50 -9.32 -33.54
CA ASP A 55 6.11 -10.72 -33.75
C ASP A 55 5.73 -11.43 -32.44
N TYR A 56 5.41 -10.70 -31.37
CA TYR A 56 4.91 -11.29 -30.12
C TYR A 56 3.39 -11.27 -30.10
N GLU A 57 2.81 -12.47 -30.07
CA GLU A 57 1.38 -12.68 -29.84
C GLU A 57 1.10 -12.62 -28.34
N VAL A 58 0.18 -11.72 -27.99
CA VAL A 58 -0.36 -11.58 -26.63
C VAL A 58 -0.98 -12.91 -26.20
N LYS A 59 -0.69 -13.33 -24.97
CA LYS A 59 -1.26 -14.57 -24.43
C LYS A 59 -2.73 -14.38 -24.05
N GLU A 60 -3.50 -15.45 -24.18
CA GLU A 60 -4.86 -15.51 -23.65
C GLU A 60 -4.85 -15.26 -22.13
N PRO A 61 -5.80 -14.47 -21.60
CA PRO A 61 -5.92 -14.25 -20.16
C PRO A 61 -6.15 -15.55 -19.40
N TYR A 62 -5.60 -15.64 -18.20
CA TYR A 62 -5.75 -16.82 -17.35
C TYR A 62 -5.65 -16.46 -15.87
N ASP A 63 -6.22 -17.33 -15.04
CA ASP A 63 -6.20 -17.23 -13.58
C ASP A 63 -5.26 -18.27 -12.97
N GLU A 64 -4.61 -17.92 -11.87
CA GLU A 64 -3.79 -18.82 -11.05
C GLU A 64 -4.02 -18.53 -9.56
N ASP A 65 -3.88 -19.56 -8.72
CA ASP A 65 -3.98 -19.46 -7.27
C ASP A 65 -2.64 -19.76 -6.56
N ALA A 66 -2.50 -19.20 -5.36
CA ALA A 66 -1.37 -19.45 -4.48
C ALA A 66 -1.75 -19.31 -3.00
N LEU A 67 -0.87 -19.82 -2.14
CA LEU A 67 -0.91 -19.56 -0.71
C LEU A 67 0.29 -18.70 -0.33
N GLU A 68 0.03 -17.54 0.27
CA GLU A 68 1.05 -16.69 0.88
C GLU A 68 1.07 -16.90 2.39
N THR A 69 2.21 -17.36 2.92
CA THR A 69 2.46 -17.44 4.35
C THR A 69 3.37 -16.29 4.77
N VAL A 70 2.90 -15.49 5.72
CA VAL A 70 3.62 -14.36 6.31
C VAL A 70 4.02 -14.70 7.74
N ILE A 71 5.32 -14.66 8.01
CA ILE A 71 5.91 -15.06 9.29
C ILE A 71 6.62 -13.85 9.90
N VAL A 72 6.36 -13.54 11.18
CA VAL A 72 7.17 -12.58 11.93
C VAL A 72 8.51 -13.24 12.26
N ILE A 73 9.59 -12.70 11.71
CA ILE A 73 10.95 -13.20 11.96
C ILE A 73 11.77 -12.28 12.87
N GLU A 74 11.32 -11.04 13.08
CA GLU A 74 11.83 -10.13 14.10
C GLU A 74 10.69 -9.23 14.63
N ASP A 75 10.66 -9.03 15.94
CA ASP A 75 9.83 -8.03 16.61
C ASP A 75 10.63 -7.49 17.81
N SER A 76 11.31 -6.37 17.60
CA SER A 76 12.20 -5.73 18.57
C SER A 76 11.63 -4.41 19.13
N GLY A 77 10.34 -4.14 18.86
CA GLY A 77 9.64 -2.95 19.33
C GLY A 77 9.51 -1.90 18.23
N ASP A 78 10.59 -1.17 17.96
CA ASP A 78 10.68 -0.16 16.89
C ASP A 78 11.01 -0.75 15.51
N LYS A 79 11.28 -2.05 15.46
CA LYS A 79 11.50 -2.81 14.23
C LYS A 79 10.70 -4.10 14.20
N ILE A 80 10.11 -4.37 13.02
CA ILE A 80 9.38 -5.59 12.72
C ILE A 80 9.86 -6.09 11.36
N VAL A 81 10.16 -7.38 11.27
CA VAL A 81 10.57 -8.01 10.02
C VAL A 81 9.64 -9.18 9.71
N LEU A 82 9.06 -9.15 8.51
CA LEU A 82 8.16 -10.18 8.01
C LEU A 82 8.85 -10.95 6.88
N GLN A 83 8.75 -12.28 6.94
CA GLN A 83 9.12 -13.18 5.87
C GLN A 83 7.86 -13.63 5.14
N HIS A 84 7.79 -13.30 3.86
CA HIS A 84 6.71 -13.73 2.98
C HIS A 84 7.18 -14.91 2.14
N LEU A 85 6.36 -15.96 2.09
CA LEU A 85 6.59 -17.17 1.30
C LEU A 85 5.35 -17.43 0.46
N LEU A 86 5.49 -17.28 -0.86
CA LEU A 86 4.41 -17.57 -1.81
C LEU A 86 4.63 -18.97 -2.39
N SER A 87 3.66 -19.84 -2.18
CA SER A 87 3.68 -21.23 -2.64
C SER A 87 2.50 -21.52 -3.57
N THR A 88 2.70 -22.40 -4.54
CA THR A 88 1.61 -22.87 -5.41
C THR A 88 1.06 -24.20 -4.90
N GLY A 89 -0.14 -24.57 -5.32
CA GLY A 89 -0.76 -25.87 -4.98
C GLY A 89 0.07 -27.10 -5.37
N ARG A 90 1.13 -26.96 -6.18
CA ARG A 90 2.08 -28.03 -6.54
C ARG A 90 3.22 -28.21 -5.52
N GLY A 91 3.18 -27.49 -4.39
CA GLY A 91 4.06 -27.69 -3.23
C GLY A 91 5.41 -26.98 -3.29
N GLY A 92 5.63 -26.10 -4.27
CA GLY A 92 6.86 -25.33 -4.42
C GLY A 92 6.71 -23.87 -4.01
N ILE A 93 7.73 -23.31 -3.35
CA ILE A 93 7.84 -21.85 -3.14
C ILE A 93 8.30 -21.21 -4.45
N ILE A 94 7.49 -20.29 -4.97
CA ILE A 94 7.75 -19.58 -6.22
C ILE A 94 8.30 -18.18 -5.99
N LYS A 95 7.98 -17.57 -4.84
CA LYS A 95 8.53 -16.28 -4.41
C LYS A 95 8.78 -16.31 -2.91
N HIS A 96 9.85 -15.64 -2.51
CA HIS A 96 10.09 -15.30 -1.12
C HIS A 96 10.61 -13.86 -1.09
N TRP A 97 10.06 -13.05 -0.18
CA TRP A 97 10.51 -11.68 -0.01
C TRP A 97 10.46 -11.31 1.46
N ARG A 98 11.25 -10.31 1.81
CA ARG A 98 11.40 -9.83 3.18
C ARG A 98 10.87 -8.41 3.24
N GLN A 99 10.08 -8.12 4.26
CA GLN A 99 9.53 -6.80 4.51
C GLN A 99 10.03 -6.29 5.86
N ASP A 100 10.79 -5.20 5.82
CA ASP A 100 11.37 -4.57 7.00
C ASP A 100 10.60 -3.29 7.31
N TRP A 101 10.10 -3.20 8.54
CA TRP A 101 9.48 -2.02 9.10
C TRP A 101 10.40 -1.47 10.18
N GLU A 102 10.81 -0.22 10.03
CA GLU A 102 11.59 0.52 11.03
C GLU A 102 10.87 1.84 11.32
N TYR A 103 10.57 2.09 12.59
CA TYR A 103 9.85 3.28 13.02
C TYR A 103 10.66 4.55 12.75
N GLU A 104 10.05 5.51 12.04
CA GLU A 104 10.65 6.82 11.72
C GLU A 104 12.09 6.73 11.15
N ASN A 105 12.36 5.71 10.33
CA ASN A 105 13.69 5.54 9.75
C ASN A 105 14.09 6.78 8.92
N THR A 106 15.24 7.37 9.28
CA THR A 106 15.81 8.56 8.62
C THR A 106 16.92 8.21 7.64
N VAL A 107 17.24 6.93 7.50
CA VAL A 107 18.24 6.41 6.56
C VAL A 107 17.58 6.22 5.20
N LEU A 108 18.20 6.80 4.16
CA LEU A 108 17.85 6.50 2.78
C LEU A 108 18.56 5.21 2.36
N TRP A 109 17.82 4.30 1.74
CA TRP A 109 18.38 3.09 1.13
C TRP A 109 19.06 3.47 -0.19
N GLU A 110 20.35 3.15 -0.34
CA GLU A 110 21.15 3.32 -1.57
C GLU A 110 21.22 2.02 -2.40
#